data_AF-A0A850KT27-F1
#
_entry.id   AF-A0A850KT27-F1
#
_cell.length_a   1.000
_cell.length_b   1.000
_cell.length_c   1.000
_cell.angle_alpha   90.00
_cell.angle_beta   90.00
_cell.angle_gamma   90.00
#
_symmetry.space_group_name_H-M   'P 1'
#
loop_
_entity.id
_entity.type
_entity.pdbx_description
1 polymer ?
#
loop_
_entity_poly.entity_id
_entity_poly.type
_entity_poly.pdbx_seq_one_letter_code
_entity_poly.pdbx_strand_id
1 'polypeptide(L)'
;MRLFNKTATAMCAVLAVTASSWAGEKEDTLINQVVEAYGGDALTSATSMTINDRFKVLAVGQSSNPAVMDIGINHVTLTVDFENGRKSVTNWNENRGGTFLNQVVHNGTSAHNINHLLKTTAENGNLPYAAVGGGIIRTTDVALVRLLMDARDSAVHDGEATYRGRKHEKLTFKMEGSPDLTVFVDAETGLLSKMERQNPQLGTLSYLFGKYKEEGGITYATDMNFLIAGQPNIISVSRDIDFNTKMDGAFDVPEGYASQGGNIDTSEMIARDLGNGVYYAGQNNGFSIFVDAGDHYVAAGGYPALPARLKAVQELAGNDKPLGKQIVTHHHSDHLGGMNEAAELGANFVTVADHVGPVRATLSGDVGDDRFELVNGRASYADGKVQVIDISTAHSEHYLLVYVPSANLVFSADHFSTNLESGLPPANNNMATFRTAIEALDMGALNFLGAHGSRMLTMDDLRKATDGFQVASCPAGFDICAD
;
A
#
# COMPACT_ATOMS: atom_id res chain seq x y z
N MET A 1 49.11 63.63 38.58
CA MET A 1 48.23 64.32 39.56
C MET A 1 46.95 63.52 39.66
N ARG A 2 46.57 63.16 40.90
CA ARG A 2 45.44 62.30 41.27
C ARG A 2 44.12 62.76 40.63
N LEU A 3 43.22 61.82 40.32
CA LEU A 3 42.00 61.63 41.12
C LEU A 3 41.23 60.38 40.67
N PHE A 4 40.98 59.53 41.66
CA PHE A 4 40.12 58.36 41.64
C PHE A 4 38.67 58.74 41.33
N ASN A 5 37.94 57.88 40.63
CA ASN A 5 36.52 57.73 40.91
C ASN A 5 36.10 56.25 40.83
N LYS A 6 35.46 55.81 41.92
CA LYS A 6 34.91 54.48 42.13
C LYS A 6 33.60 54.37 41.35
N THR A 7 33.45 53.35 40.52
CA THR A 7 32.16 52.94 39.96
C THR A 7 31.76 51.61 40.55
N ALA A 8 30.58 51.61 41.17
CA ALA A 8 29.94 50.45 41.77
C ALA A 8 29.50 49.46 40.69
N THR A 9 29.83 48.19 40.88
CA THR A 9 29.34 47.09 40.03
C THR A 9 27.92 46.74 40.48
N ALA A 10 26.93 47.17 39.71
CA ALA A 10 25.55 46.70 39.85
C ALA A 10 25.43 45.32 39.17
N MET A 11 25.14 44.30 39.97
CA MET A 11 24.91 42.93 39.54
C MET A 11 23.48 42.85 38.97
N CYS A 12 23.36 42.84 37.64
CA CYS A 12 22.08 42.62 36.95
C CYS A 12 21.83 41.11 36.89
N ALA A 13 20.97 40.60 37.77
CA ALA A 13 20.47 39.24 37.68
C ALA A 13 19.50 39.15 36.49
N VAL A 14 19.95 38.54 35.39
CA VAL A 14 19.06 38.14 34.29
C VAL A 14 18.29 36.92 34.75
N LEU A 15 17.01 37.12 35.09
CA LEU A 15 16.01 36.06 35.16
C LEU A 15 15.87 35.45 33.76
N ALA A 16 16.53 34.32 33.54
CA ALA A 16 16.24 33.44 32.41
C ALA A 16 14.87 32.80 32.65
N VAL A 17 13.81 33.43 32.14
CA VAL A 17 12.50 32.79 32.04
C VAL A 17 12.64 31.68 31.00
N THR A 18 12.51 30.45 31.46
CA THR A 18 12.48 29.23 30.65
C THR A 18 11.34 29.31 29.64
N ALA A 19 11.65 29.49 28.36
CA ALA A 19 10.68 29.48 27.26
C ALA A 19 10.13 28.07 26.92
N SER A 20 10.29 27.10 27.84
CA SER A 20 9.96 25.70 27.61
C SER A 20 8.58 25.28 28.14
N SER A 21 7.84 26.16 28.83
CA SER A 21 6.53 25.84 29.39
C SER A 21 5.34 26.19 28.49
N TRP A 22 5.56 26.94 27.40
CA TRP A 22 4.49 27.48 26.54
C TRP A 22 4.19 26.62 25.30
N ALA A 23 5.10 25.74 24.92
CA ALA A 23 5.01 24.92 23.70
C ALA A 23 4.25 23.60 23.88
N GLY A 24 3.61 23.39 25.04
CA GLY A 24 2.63 22.31 25.24
C GLY A 24 1.24 22.85 25.56
N GLU A 25 1.15 24.03 26.18
CA GLU A 25 -0.13 24.64 26.57
C GLU A 25 -1.01 25.00 25.37
N LYS A 26 -0.40 25.43 24.25
CA LYS A 26 -1.14 25.75 23.02
C LYS A 26 -1.71 24.49 22.38
N GLU A 27 -0.88 23.47 22.24
CA GLU A 27 -1.21 22.15 21.71
C GLU A 27 -2.32 21.53 22.54
N ASP A 28 -2.19 21.54 23.87
CA ASP A 28 -3.20 21.03 24.79
C ASP A 28 -4.53 21.75 24.65
N THR A 29 -4.50 23.08 24.52
CA THR A 29 -5.70 23.90 24.31
C THR A 29 -6.37 23.55 22.99
N LEU A 30 -5.61 23.42 21.90
CA LEU A 30 -6.16 23.05 20.59
C LEU A 30 -6.71 21.63 20.59
N ILE A 31 -6.01 20.67 21.20
CA ILE A 31 -6.50 19.30 21.31
C ILE A 31 -7.80 19.27 22.12
N ASN A 32 -7.87 19.99 23.25
CA ASN A 32 -9.11 20.08 24.04
C ASN A 32 -10.26 20.70 23.24
N GLN A 33 -9.99 21.75 22.46
CA GLN A 33 -10.99 22.36 21.58
C GLN A 33 -11.50 21.36 20.53
N VAL A 34 -10.60 20.60 19.90
CA VAL A 34 -10.98 19.57 18.92
C VAL A 34 -11.79 18.47 19.59
N VAL A 35 -11.37 17.97 20.74
CA VAL A 35 -12.09 16.91 21.48
C VAL A 35 -13.49 17.38 21.85
N GLU A 36 -13.64 18.61 22.33
CA GLU A 36 -14.95 19.19 22.65
C GLU A 36 -15.85 19.29 21.40
N ALA A 37 -15.31 19.74 20.27
CA ALA A 37 -16.05 19.82 19.00
C ALA A 37 -16.55 18.45 18.50
N TYR A 38 -15.88 17.36 18.91
CA TYR A 38 -16.22 15.98 18.58
C TYR A 38 -17.03 15.26 19.67
N GLY A 39 -17.55 15.97 20.66
CA GLY A 39 -18.46 15.42 21.67
C GLY A 39 -17.88 15.32 23.08
N GLY A 40 -16.66 15.81 23.30
CA GLY A 40 -16.05 15.91 24.64
C GLY A 40 -16.10 14.59 25.39
N ASP A 41 -16.76 14.59 26.55
CA ASP A 41 -16.94 13.42 27.41
C ASP A 41 -17.60 12.22 26.71
N ALA A 42 -18.52 12.45 25.76
CA ALA A 42 -19.16 11.36 25.02
C ALA A 42 -18.13 10.57 24.19
N LEU A 43 -17.21 11.27 23.52
CA LEU A 43 -16.12 10.64 22.78
C LEU A 43 -15.07 10.04 23.71
N THR A 44 -14.69 10.73 24.79
CA THR A 44 -13.60 10.27 25.68
C THR A 44 -14.00 9.05 26.51
N SER A 45 -15.28 8.94 26.88
CA SER A 45 -15.83 7.82 27.66
C SER A 45 -16.34 6.64 26.82
N ALA A 46 -16.36 6.76 25.49
CA ALA A 46 -16.77 5.67 24.62
C ALA A 46 -15.89 4.42 24.83
N THR A 47 -16.54 3.27 25.00
CA THR A 47 -15.90 1.97 25.21
C THR A 47 -15.69 1.22 23.90
N SER A 48 -16.49 1.52 22.88
CA SER A 48 -16.36 0.96 21.54
C SER A 48 -16.76 1.93 20.43
N MET A 49 -16.30 1.63 19.21
CA MET A 49 -16.66 2.33 17.98
C MET A 49 -16.75 1.34 16.83
N THR A 50 -17.83 1.38 16.06
CA THR A 50 -17.99 0.64 14.81
C THR A 50 -18.20 1.61 13.67
N ILE A 51 -17.32 1.58 12.67
CA ILE A 51 -17.37 2.41 11.46
C ILE A 51 -17.83 1.52 10.31
N ASN A 52 -18.92 1.88 9.65
CA ASN A 52 -19.42 1.26 8.43
C ASN A 52 -19.28 2.25 7.28
N ASP A 53 -18.36 1.96 6.36
CA ASP A 53 -18.06 2.80 5.22
C ASP A 53 -18.39 2.09 3.90
N ARG A 54 -18.87 2.87 2.93
CA ARG A 54 -18.93 2.46 1.52
C ARG A 54 -18.15 3.46 0.69
N PHE A 55 -17.27 2.97 -0.18
CA PHE A 55 -16.40 3.77 -1.03
C PHE A 55 -16.48 3.38 -2.51
N LYS A 56 -16.18 4.35 -3.37
CA LYS A 56 -15.57 4.09 -4.67
C LYS A 56 -14.05 4.16 -4.52
N VAL A 57 -13.35 3.17 -5.08
CA VAL A 57 -11.88 3.12 -5.12
C VAL A 57 -11.43 3.31 -6.55
N LEU A 58 -10.61 4.33 -6.78
CA LEU A 58 -10.08 4.69 -8.07
C LEU A 58 -8.62 4.23 -8.15
N ALA A 59 -8.31 3.38 -9.12
CA ALA A 59 -7.00 2.70 -9.23
C ALA A 59 -5.91 3.61 -9.83
N VAL A 60 -5.57 4.68 -9.12
CA VAL A 60 -4.51 5.64 -9.49
C VAL A 60 -3.19 4.91 -9.71
N GLY A 61 -2.68 4.92 -10.95
CA GLY A 61 -1.45 4.24 -11.34
C GLY A 61 -1.53 2.71 -11.30
N GLN A 62 -2.74 2.15 -11.22
CA GLN A 62 -3.00 0.73 -10.98
C GLN A 62 -4.12 0.18 -11.88
N SER A 63 -4.56 0.92 -12.91
CA SER A 63 -5.68 0.51 -13.79
C SER A 63 -5.23 -0.48 -14.87
N SER A 64 -6.13 -1.14 -15.59
CA SER A 64 -5.77 -2.04 -16.69
C SER A 64 -5.15 -1.30 -17.88
N ASN A 65 -5.45 -0.02 -18.04
CA ASN A 65 -4.89 0.83 -19.08
C ASN A 65 -4.49 2.19 -18.45
N PRO A 66 -3.31 2.73 -18.77
CA PRO A 66 -2.80 3.95 -18.15
C PRO A 66 -3.61 5.22 -18.51
N ALA A 67 -4.43 5.17 -19.55
CA ALA A 67 -5.26 6.28 -20.02
C ALA A 67 -6.66 6.32 -19.40
N VAL A 68 -7.08 5.25 -18.71
CA VAL A 68 -8.39 5.16 -18.05
C VAL A 68 -8.21 4.84 -16.58
N MET A 69 -9.26 5.05 -15.79
CA MET A 69 -9.25 4.81 -14.35
C MET A 69 -10.26 3.73 -14.01
N ASP A 70 -9.77 2.58 -13.56
CA ASP A 70 -10.64 1.55 -13.03
C ASP A 70 -11.27 2.02 -11.73
N ILE A 71 -12.55 1.72 -11.59
CA ILE A 71 -13.34 2.07 -10.42
C ILE A 71 -13.84 0.78 -9.79
N GLY A 72 -13.39 0.51 -8.57
CA GLY A 72 -13.92 -0.53 -7.71
C GLY A 72 -14.89 0.02 -6.67
N ILE A 73 -15.58 -0.89 -5.99
CA ILE A 73 -16.31 -0.61 -4.76
C ILE A 73 -15.62 -1.27 -3.57
N ASN A 74 -15.76 -0.65 -2.41
CA ASN A 74 -15.20 -1.14 -1.18
C ASN A 74 -16.15 -0.83 -0.04
N HIS A 75 -16.67 -1.87 0.62
CA HIS A 75 -17.48 -1.73 1.83
C HIS A 75 -16.65 -2.22 3.00
N VAL A 76 -16.58 -1.44 4.07
CA VAL A 76 -15.71 -1.73 5.20
C VAL A 76 -16.47 -1.56 6.50
N THR A 77 -16.31 -2.54 7.39
CA THR A 77 -16.72 -2.43 8.79
C THR A 77 -15.47 -2.53 9.65
N LEU A 78 -15.15 -1.47 10.40
CA LEU A 78 -14.11 -1.47 11.43
C LEU A 78 -14.78 -1.39 12.80
N THR A 79 -14.57 -2.40 13.63
CA THR A 79 -14.99 -2.42 15.04
C THR A 79 -13.76 -2.30 15.94
N VAL A 80 -13.81 -1.37 16.89
CA VAL A 80 -12.76 -1.07 17.87
C VAL A 80 -13.34 -1.22 19.27
N ASP A 81 -12.68 -2.03 20.10
CA ASP A 81 -12.92 -2.15 21.53
C ASP A 81 -11.79 -1.44 22.28
N PHE A 82 -12.09 -0.25 22.81
CA PHE A 82 -11.10 0.60 23.46
C PHE A 82 -10.70 0.06 24.83
N GLU A 83 -11.59 -0.66 25.53
CA GLU A 83 -11.32 -1.16 26.89
C GLU A 83 -10.40 -2.38 26.87
N ASN A 84 -10.58 -3.28 25.90
CA ASN A 84 -9.87 -4.55 25.86
C ASN A 84 -8.77 -4.60 24.77
N GLY A 85 -8.55 -3.51 24.03
CA GLY A 85 -7.50 -3.45 23.01
C GLY A 85 -7.74 -4.42 21.84
N ARG A 86 -9.01 -4.59 21.43
CA ARG A 86 -9.39 -5.49 20.34
C ARG A 86 -9.87 -4.71 19.12
N LYS A 87 -9.55 -5.22 17.93
CA LYS A 87 -9.95 -4.59 16.66
C LYS A 87 -10.32 -5.64 15.63
N SER A 88 -11.25 -5.30 14.77
CA SER A 88 -11.68 -6.13 13.66
C SER A 88 -11.99 -5.25 12.47
N VAL A 89 -11.39 -5.52 11.32
CA VAL A 89 -11.74 -4.85 10.06
C VAL A 89 -12.17 -5.90 9.04
N THR A 90 -13.41 -5.82 8.60
CA THR A 90 -13.96 -6.65 7.52
C THR A 90 -14.12 -5.78 6.29
N ASN A 91 -13.72 -6.30 5.13
CA ASN A 91 -13.72 -5.60 3.87
C ASN A 91 -14.33 -6.47 2.77
N TRP A 92 -15.38 -5.94 2.13
CA TRP A 92 -15.90 -6.42 0.85
C TRP A 92 -15.40 -5.52 -0.26
N ASN A 93 -14.66 -6.09 -1.21
CA ASN A 93 -14.11 -5.36 -2.33
C ASN A 93 -14.50 -6.00 -3.65
N GLU A 94 -14.99 -5.19 -4.58
CA GLU A 94 -15.19 -5.60 -5.97
C GLU A 94 -14.41 -4.65 -6.87
N ASN A 95 -13.59 -5.22 -7.74
CA ASN A 95 -12.80 -4.49 -8.73
C ASN A 95 -12.55 -5.38 -9.96
N ARG A 96 -11.70 -4.95 -10.89
CA ARG A 96 -11.38 -5.72 -12.10
C ARG A 96 -10.87 -7.14 -11.81
N GLY A 97 -10.14 -7.30 -10.71
CA GLY A 97 -9.61 -8.57 -10.21
C GLY A 97 -10.69 -9.50 -9.67
N GLY A 98 -11.92 -9.03 -9.46
CA GLY A 98 -13.04 -9.80 -8.95
C GLY A 98 -13.42 -9.35 -7.55
N THR A 99 -13.86 -10.32 -6.74
CA THR A 99 -14.52 -10.07 -5.47
C THR A 99 -13.72 -10.66 -4.32
N PHE A 100 -13.58 -9.89 -3.24
CA PHE A 100 -12.83 -10.28 -2.06
C PHE A 100 -13.63 -9.96 -0.80
N LEU A 101 -13.72 -10.94 0.11
CA LEU A 101 -14.27 -10.76 1.46
C LEU A 101 -13.22 -11.20 2.47
N ASN A 102 -12.51 -10.21 3.01
CA ASN A 102 -11.42 -10.44 3.95
C ASN A 102 -11.72 -9.78 5.29
N GLN A 103 -11.24 -10.39 6.36
CA GLN A 103 -11.29 -9.84 7.69
C GLN A 103 -9.91 -9.94 8.34
N VAL A 104 -9.54 -8.90 9.09
CA VAL A 104 -8.37 -8.94 9.98
C VAL A 104 -8.86 -8.68 11.39
N VAL A 105 -8.58 -9.61 12.30
CA VAL A 105 -8.94 -9.52 13.72
C VAL A 105 -7.66 -9.42 14.54
N HIS A 106 -7.64 -8.53 15.52
CA HIS A 106 -6.69 -8.52 16.64
C HIS A 106 -7.48 -8.70 17.93
N ASN A 107 -7.32 -9.85 18.60
CA ASN A 107 -8.12 -10.24 19.76
C ASN A 107 -7.57 -9.70 21.10
N GLY A 108 -6.54 -8.85 21.04
CA GLY A 108 -5.82 -8.29 22.20
C GLY A 108 -4.47 -8.95 22.45
N THR A 109 -4.24 -10.15 21.91
CA THR A 109 -2.98 -10.89 22.07
C THR A 109 -2.37 -11.35 20.75
N SER A 110 -3.19 -11.80 19.81
CA SER A 110 -2.79 -12.23 18.48
C SER A 110 -3.67 -11.59 17.42
N ALA A 111 -3.16 -11.57 16.19
CA ALA A 111 -3.96 -11.19 15.03
C ALA A 111 -4.14 -12.37 14.07
N HIS A 112 -5.24 -12.34 13.31
CA HIS A 112 -5.57 -13.32 12.30
C HIS A 112 -6.04 -12.63 11.02
N ASN A 113 -5.53 -13.09 9.88
CA ASN A 113 -6.08 -12.76 8.57
C ASN A 113 -7.07 -13.86 8.18
N ILE A 114 -8.25 -13.48 7.73
CA ILE A 114 -9.35 -14.39 7.40
C ILE A 114 -9.83 -14.07 5.99
N ASN A 115 -9.97 -15.10 5.16
CA ASN A 115 -10.61 -15.01 3.85
C ASN A 115 -11.91 -15.82 3.89
N HIS A 116 -13.04 -15.12 3.87
CA HIS A 116 -14.36 -15.76 4.02
C HIS A 116 -14.84 -16.48 2.76
N LEU A 117 -14.35 -16.05 1.57
CA LEU A 117 -14.71 -16.71 0.32
C LEU A 117 -14.00 -18.06 0.17
N LEU A 118 -12.72 -18.12 0.55
CA LEU A 118 -11.93 -19.34 0.52
C LEU A 118 -12.05 -20.18 1.80
N LYS A 119 -12.69 -19.64 2.84
CA LYS A 119 -12.80 -20.26 4.16
C LYS A 119 -11.43 -20.63 4.72
N THR A 120 -10.49 -19.68 4.65
CA THR A 120 -9.13 -19.85 5.16
C THR A 120 -8.79 -18.81 6.22
N THR A 121 -7.89 -19.16 7.13
CA THR A 121 -7.36 -18.29 8.18
C THR A 121 -5.85 -18.45 8.28
N ALA A 122 -5.15 -17.38 8.64
CA ALA A 122 -3.73 -17.39 8.93
C ALA A 122 -3.47 -16.54 10.18
N GLU A 123 -2.78 -17.11 11.16
CA GLU A 123 -2.28 -16.35 12.29
C GLU A 123 -1.19 -15.37 11.82
N ASN A 124 -1.25 -14.15 12.36
CA ASN A 124 -0.33 -13.07 12.06
C ASN A 124 0.15 -12.46 13.38
N GLY A 125 0.92 -13.23 14.16
CA GLY A 125 1.35 -12.85 15.50
C GLY A 125 2.18 -11.55 15.58
N ASN A 126 2.75 -11.09 14.46
CA ASN A 126 3.55 -9.87 14.41
C ASN A 126 2.75 -8.62 14.01
N LEU A 127 1.46 -8.73 13.71
CA LEU A 127 0.65 -7.58 13.30
C LEU A 127 0.20 -6.77 14.53
N PRO A 128 0.71 -5.54 14.73
CA PRO A 128 0.36 -4.76 15.91
C PRO A 128 -1.08 -4.25 15.84
N TYR A 129 -1.70 -4.05 17.01
CA TYR A 129 -3.04 -3.47 17.16
C TYR A 129 -3.24 -2.16 16.38
N ALA A 130 -2.21 -1.29 16.34
CA ALA A 130 -2.27 -0.02 15.63
C ALA A 130 -2.39 -0.18 14.10
N ALA A 131 -1.89 -1.30 13.54
CA ALA A 131 -1.97 -1.56 12.11
C ALA A 131 -3.36 -2.03 11.67
N VAL A 132 -4.10 -2.76 12.52
CA VAL A 132 -5.44 -3.26 12.19
C VAL A 132 -6.41 -2.10 12.01
N GLY A 133 -7.03 -2.01 10.83
CA GLY A 133 -7.95 -0.94 10.48
C GLY A 133 -7.30 0.44 10.32
N GLY A 134 -5.96 0.56 10.35
CA GLY A 134 -5.28 1.87 10.32
C GLY A 134 -5.59 2.71 9.08
N GLY A 135 -5.92 2.08 7.94
CA GLY A 135 -6.42 2.78 6.76
C GLY A 135 -7.76 3.49 7.02
N ILE A 136 -8.70 2.80 7.68
CA ILE A 136 -10.03 3.33 8.01
C ILE A 136 -9.98 4.38 9.11
N ILE A 137 -9.07 4.21 10.08
CA ILE A 137 -8.78 5.26 11.07
C ILE A 137 -8.36 6.55 10.37
N ARG A 138 -7.44 6.49 9.40
CA ARG A 138 -6.99 7.67 8.65
C ARG A 138 -8.07 8.32 7.79
N THR A 139 -9.06 7.56 7.36
CA THR A 139 -10.21 8.10 6.61
C THR A 139 -11.35 8.54 7.52
N THR A 140 -11.21 8.49 8.83
CA THR A 140 -12.30 8.81 9.76
C THR A 140 -11.86 9.87 10.75
N ASP A 141 -12.46 11.05 10.66
CA ASP A 141 -12.06 12.22 11.43
C ASP A 141 -12.23 12.04 12.93
N VAL A 142 -13.36 11.51 13.39
CA VAL A 142 -13.55 11.22 14.83
C VAL A 142 -12.57 10.16 15.36
N ALA A 143 -12.19 9.19 14.52
CA ALA A 143 -11.16 8.21 14.87
C ALA A 143 -9.77 8.84 14.95
N LEU A 144 -9.47 9.82 14.08
CA LEU A 144 -8.25 10.62 14.15
C LEU A 144 -8.21 11.50 15.39
N VAL A 145 -9.35 12.06 15.82
CA VAL A 145 -9.41 12.84 17.07
C VAL A 145 -9.10 11.95 18.27
N ARG A 146 -9.68 10.74 18.33
CA ARG A 146 -9.34 9.77 19.38
C ARG A 146 -7.85 9.41 19.35
N LEU A 147 -7.29 9.17 18.16
CA LEU A 147 -5.86 8.90 18.01
C LEU A 147 -4.99 10.08 18.44
N LEU A 148 -5.39 11.32 18.13
CA LEU A 148 -4.70 12.55 18.55
C LEU A 148 -4.70 12.69 20.07
N MET A 149 -5.80 12.30 20.74
CA MET A 149 -5.85 12.27 22.21
C MET A 149 -4.82 11.30 22.80
N ASP A 150 -4.77 10.07 22.27
CA ASP A 150 -3.84 9.05 22.72
C ASP A 150 -2.37 9.43 22.41
N ALA A 151 -2.16 10.19 21.33
CA ALA A 151 -0.86 10.67 20.88
C ALA A 151 -0.54 12.12 21.32
N ARG A 152 -1.26 12.65 22.33
CA ARG A 152 -1.15 14.05 22.80
C ARG A 152 0.29 14.49 23.05
N ASP A 153 1.07 13.65 23.72
CA ASP A 153 2.47 13.95 24.07
C ASP A 153 3.41 14.10 22.85
N SER A 154 2.97 13.63 21.68
CA SER A 154 3.71 13.76 20.42
C SER A 154 3.22 14.90 19.53
N ALA A 155 2.11 15.55 19.91
CA ALA A 155 1.48 16.58 19.10
C ALA A 155 2.28 17.88 19.16
N VAL A 156 2.43 18.54 18.01
CA VAL A 156 3.13 19.81 17.86
C VAL A 156 2.30 20.74 17.01
N HIS A 157 2.19 22.02 17.39
CA HIS A 157 1.61 23.06 16.55
C HIS A 157 2.51 23.34 15.35
N ASP A 158 2.02 23.02 14.15
CA ASP A 158 2.76 23.16 12.89
C ASP A 158 2.35 24.42 12.11
N GLY A 159 1.92 25.47 12.83
CA GLY A 159 1.51 26.74 12.24
C GLY A 159 0.05 26.79 11.78
N GLU A 160 -0.25 27.76 10.92
CA GLU A 160 -1.59 28.08 10.45
C GLU A 160 -1.70 27.88 8.93
N ALA A 161 -2.91 27.64 8.43
CA ALA A 161 -3.18 27.55 7.00
C ALA A 161 -4.56 28.11 6.65
N THR A 162 -4.71 28.62 5.43
CA THR A 162 -6.03 28.90 4.86
C THR A 162 -6.44 27.72 3.99
N TYR A 163 -7.54 27.05 4.33
CA TYR A 163 -8.10 25.94 3.56
C TYR A 163 -9.58 26.20 3.29
N ARG A 164 -9.99 26.08 2.01
CA ARG A 164 -11.35 26.41 1.52
C ARG A 164 -11.85 27.78 2.02
N GLY A 165 -10.95 28.76 2.09
CA GLY A 165 -11.26 30.13 2.51
C GLY A 165 -11.38 30.35 4.03
N ARG A 166 -11.17 29.34 4.86
CA ARG A 166 -11.23 29.44 6.33
C ARG A 166 -9.86 29.23 6.97
N LYS A 167 -9.63 29.92 8.10
CA LYS A 167 -8.42 29.77 8.90
C LYS A 167 -8.41 28.41 9.59
N HIS A 168 -7.28 27.71 9.53
CA HIS A 168 -7.04 26.46 10.22
C HIS A 168 -5.75 26.53 11.04
N GLU A 169 -5.77 25.89 12.19
CA GLU A 169 -4.57 25.57 12.98
C GLU A 169 -4.10 24.16 12.55
N LYS A 170 -2.79 23.97 12.40
CA LYS A 170 -2.22 22.66 12.07
C LYS A 170 -1.63 22.01 13.31
N LEU A 171 -1.98 20.74 13.52
CA LEU A 171 -1.35 19.88 14.52
C LEU A 171 -0.72 18.69 13.83
N THR A 172 0.55 18.44 14.10
CA THR A 172 1.26 17.24 13.61
C THR A 172 1.52 16.31 14.78
N PHE A 173 1.20 15.02 14.63
CA PHE A 173 1.38 14.02 15.70
C PHE A 173 1.74 12.65 15.12
N LYS A 174 2.23 11.75 15.99
CA LYS A 174 2.69 10.42 15.60
C LYS A 174 1.56 9.40 15.59
N MET A 175 1.60 8.49 14.62
CA MET A 175 0.82 7.26 14.60
C MET A 175 1.80 6.09 14.45
N GLU A 176 1.70 5.08 15.31
CA GLU A 176 2.53 3.88 15.21
C GLU A 176 2.40 3.23 13.82
N GLY A 177 3.53 2.88 13.21
CA GLY A 177 3.57 2.26 11.88
C GLY A 177 3.17 3.20 10.72
N SER A 178 3.09 4.50 10.95
CA SER A 178 2.79 5.50 9.91
C SER A 178 3.78 6.67 9.98
N PRO A 179 4.08 7.33 8.84
CA PRO A 179 4.59 8.70 8.88
C PRO A 179 3.67 9.61 9.71
N ASP A 180 4.24 10.69 10.25
CA ASP A 180 3.52 11.70 11.03
C ASP A 180 2.31 12.23 10.26
N LEU A 181 1.23 12.47 11.02
CA LEU A 181 -0.05 12.94 10.50
C LEU A 181 -0.21 14.42 10.84
N THR A 182 -0.51 15.25 9.85
CA THR A 182 -0.82 16.67 10.04
C THR A 182 -2.31 16.90 9.84
N VAL A 183 -3.04 17.23 10.90
CA VAL A 183 -4.47 17.58 10.84
C VAL A 183 -4.68 19.09 10.78
N PHE A 184 -5.72 19.50 10.06
CA PHE A 184 -6.13 20.89 9.90
C PHE A 184 -7.42 21.11 10.68
N VAL A 185 -7.29 21.80 11.81
CA VAL A 185 -8.38 22.16 12.71
C VAL A 185 -8.97 23.48 12.27
N ASP A 186 -10.23 23.49 11.87
CA ASP A 186 -10.94 24.72 11.52
C ASP A 186 -11.05 25.63 12.77
N ALA A 187 -10.51 26.85 12.69
CA ALA A 187 -10.34 27.69 13.87
C ALA A 187 -11.67 28.18 14.48
N GLU A 188 -12.76 28.19 13.71
CA GLU A 188 -14.08 28.62 14.16
C GLU A 188 -14.86 27.46 14.79
N THR A 189 -14.82 26.28 14.17
CA THR A 189 -15.65 25.14 14.55
C THR A 189 -14.94 24.11 15.43
N GLY A 190 -13.59 24.09 15.43
CA GLY A 190 -12.81 23.03 16.07
C GLY A 190 -12.81 21.70 15.31
N LEU A 191 -13.51 21.60 14.17
CA LEU A 191 -13.64 20.37 13.39
C LEU A 191 -12.44 20.14 12.46
N LEU A 192 -12.08 18.87 12.22
CA LEU A 192 -11.00 18.53 11.29
C LEU A 192 -11.51 18.60 9.86
N SER A 193 -10.98 19.51 9.04
CA SER A 193 -11.37 19.63 7.62
C SER A 193 -10.46 18.85 6.66
N LYS A 194 -9.24 18.52 7.11
CA LYS A 194 -8.21 17.87 6.29
C LYS A 194 -7.18 17.16 7.19
N MET A 195 -6.61 16.07 6.69
CA MET A 195 -5.39 15.45 7.22
C MET A 195 -4.41 15.18 6.07
N GLU A 196 -3.12 15.36 6.32
CA GLU A 196 -2.06 15.03 5.36
C GLU A 196 -0.95 14.19 5.97
N ARG A 197 -0.32 13.36 5.13
CA ARG A 197 0.94 12.69 5.43
C ARG A 197 1.79 12.57 4.18
N GLN A 198 3.11 12.45 4.35
CA GLN A 198 4.03 12.28 3.23
C GLN A 198 4.32 10.80 2.97
N ASN A 199 4.29 10.40 1.71
CA ASN A 199 4.77 9.11 1.24
C ASN A 199 5.99 9.32 0.32
N PRO A 200 7.12 8.61 0.54
CA PRO A 200 8.32 8.80 -0.27
C PRO A 200 8.15 8.52 -1.76
N GLN A 201 7.27 7.58 -2.14
CA GLN A 201 7.05 7.21 -3.54
C GLN A 201 5.88 7.97 -4.18
N LEU A 202 4.79 8.14 -3.43
CA LEU A 202 3.51 8.66 -3.92
C LEU A 202 3.32 10.16 -3.65
N GLY A 203 4.24 10.80 -2.94
CA GLY A 203 4.14 12.20 -2.54
C GLY A 203 3.13 12.45 -1.43
N THR A 204 2.47 13.60 -1.46
CA THR A 204 1.50 13.99 -0.43
C THR A 204 0.22 13.19 -0.55
N LEU A 205 -0.19 12.61 0.59
CA LEU A 205 -1.43 11.87 0.76
C LEU A 205 -2.39 12.74 1.56
N SER A 206 -3.52 13.13 0.96
CA SER A 206 -4.46 14.10 1.56
C SER A 206 -5.83 13.45 1.78
N TYR A 207 -6.37 13.60 2.99
CA TYR A 207 -7.67 13.11 3.42
C TYR A 207 -8.55 14.32 3.68
N LEU A 208 -9.64 14.47 2.94
CA LEU A 208 -10.50 15.65 2.97
C LEU A 208 -11.81 15.28 3.64
N PHE A 209 -12.17 16.00 4.70
CA PHE A 209 -13.38 15.73 5.47
C PHE A 209 -14.42 16.82 5.21
N GLY A 210 -15.70 16.42 5.22
CA GLY A 210 -16.82 17.33 5.02
C GLY A 210 -18.14 16.72 5.46
N LYS A 211 -19.22 17.51 5.37
CA LYS A 211 -20.59 17.14 5.75
C LYS A 211 -20.65 16.45 7.12
N TYR A 212 -20.58 17.23 8.17
CA TYR A 212 -20.60 16.71 9.54
C TYR A 212 -22.03 16.42 9.98
N LYS A 213 -22.22 15.32 10.71
CA LYS A 213 -23.43 15.06 11.49
C LYS A 213 -23.06 14.79 12.94
N GLU A 214 -24.02 15.00 13.82
CA GLU A 214 -23.93 14.65 15.23
C GLU A 214 -24.92 13.53 15.54
N GLU A 215 -24.45 12.48 16.19
CA GLU A 215 -25.25 11.33 16.57
C GLU A 215 -24.77 10.81 17.92
N GLY A 216 -25.69 10.60 18.87
CA GLY A 216 -25.32 10.19 20.23
C GLY A 216 -24.42 11.19 20.98
N GLY A 217 -24.44 12.48 20.60
CA GLY A 217 -23.58 13.51 21.16
C GLY A 217 -22.14 13.50 20.62
N ILE A 218 -21.87 12.73 19.57
CA ILE A 218 -20.55 12.65 18.91
C ILE A 218 -20.68 13.17 17.48
N THR A 219 -19.80 14.10 17.12
CA THR A 219 -19.73 14.67 15.76
C THR A 219 -18.78 13.86 14.88
N TYR A 220 -19.11 13.67 13.60
CA TYR A 220 -18.18 13.12 12.61
C TYR A 220 -18.54 13.52 11.18
N ALA A 221 -17.53 13.50 10.30
CA ALA A 221 -17.69 13.74 8.87
C ALA A 221 -18.30 12.52 8.16
N THR A 222 -19.35 12.76 7.38
CA THR A 222 -19.98 11.75 6.50
C THR A 222 -19.43 11.75 5.08
N ASP A 223 -18.75 12.82 4.68
CA ASP A 223 -18.03 12.93 3.41
C ASP A 223 -16.53 12.85 3.65
N MET A 224 -15.87 11.91 2.99
CA MET A 224 -14.42 11.72 3.00
C MET A 224 -13.90 11.43 1.60
N ASN A 225 -12.88 12.19 1.19
CA ASN A 225 -12.18 11.97 -0.07
C ASN A 225 -10.67 11.83 0.19
N PHE A 226 -10.07 10.74 -0.27
CA PHE A 226 -8.64 10.48 -0.18
C PHE A 226 -7.96 10.72 -1.53
N LEU A 227 -6.92 11.55 -1.52
CA LEU A 227 -6.14 11.92 -2.70
C LEU A 227 -4.69 11.44 -2.57
N ILE A 228 -4.14 10.95 -3.68
CA ILE A 228 -2.72 10.62 -3.85
C ILE A 228 -2.12 11.66 -4.80
N ALA A 229 -1.18 12.49 -4.32
CA ALA A 229 -0.61 13.58 -5.10
C ALA A 229 -1.67 14.45 -5.82
N GLY A 230 -2.81 14.68 -5.14
CA GLY A 230 -3.93 15.45 -5.67
C GLY A 230 -4.91 14.67 -6.56
N GLN A 231 -4.61 13.43 -6.95
CA GLN A 231 -5.52 12.56 -7.72
C GLN A 231 -6.46 11.79 -6.79
N PRO A 232 -7.77 11.68 -7.11
CA PRO A 232 -8.71 10.94 -6.28
C PRO A 232 -8.41 9.45 -6.26
N ASN A 233 -8.33 8.85 -5.07
CA ASN A 233 -8.14 7.41 -4.88
C ASN A 233 -9.30 6.76 -4.13
N ILE A 234 -9.85 7.40 -3.08
CA ILE A 234 -11.06 6.92 -2.39
C ILE A 234 -12.07 8.05 -2.32
N ILE A 235 -13.31 7.75 -2.67
CA ILE A 235 -14.45 8.66 -2.57
C ILE A 235 -15.51 7.98 -1.72
N SER A 236 -15.89 8.59 -0.59
CA SER A 236 -16.99 8.10 0.24
C SER A 236 -18.33 8.15 -0.48
N VAL A 237 -19.09 7.08 -0.36
CA VAL A 237 -20.48 6.98 -0.81
C VAL A 237 -21.42 7.16 0.38
N SER A 238 -21.16 6.44 1.46
CA SER A 238 -21.90 6.54 2.71
C SER A 238 -21.01 6.16 3.90
N ARG A 239 -21.36 6.69 5.06
CA ARG A 239 -20.71 6.41 6.34
C ARG A 239 -21.73 6.44 7.47
N ASP A 240 -21.65 5.43 8.31
CA ASP A 240 -22.32 5.38 9.61
C ASP A 240 -21.33 4.95 10.68
N ILE A 241 -21.38 5.61 11.83
CA ILE A 241 -20.53 5.30 12.98
C ILE A 241 -21.41 5.12 14.21
N ASP A 242 -21.29 3.94 14.81
CA ASP A 242 -21.95 3.58 16.05
C ASP A 242 -20.94 3.55 17.20
N PHE A 243 -21.36 4.03 18.37
CA PHE A 243 -20.56 4.01 19.60
C PHE A 243 -21.25 3.17 20.67
N ASN A 244 -20.45 2.52 21.52
CA ASN A 244 -20.93 1.75 22.67
C ASN A 244 -21.95 0.65 22.29
N THR A 245 -21.84 0.11 21.07
CA THR A 245 -22.69 -0.99 20.60
C THR A 245 -22.16 -2.35 21.05
N LYS A 246 -23.06 -3.34 21.05
CA LYS A 246 -22.67 -4.73 21.31
C LYS A 246 -21.73 -5.21 20.19
N MET A 247 -20.63 -5.82 20.58
CA MET A 247 -19.58 -6.31 19.67
C MET A 247 -19.59 -7.84 19.57
N ASP A 248 -20.78 -8.44 19.66
CA ASP A 248 -20.96 -9.90 19.70
C ASP A 248 -20.37 -10.53 18.42
N GLY A 249 -19.39 -11.41 18.59
CA GLY A 249 -18.72 -12.12 17.49
C GLY A 249 -17.77 -11.29 16.62
N ALA A 250 -17.63 -9.98 16.85
CA ALA A 250 -16.82 -9.08 16.00
C ALA A 250 -15.34 -9.47 15.95
N PHE A 251 -14.83 -10.13 17.01
CA PHE A 251 -13.43 -10.53 17.17
C PHE A 251 -13.22 -12.04 17.13
N ASP A 252 -14.24 -12.80 16.71
CA ASP A 252 -14.14 -14.25 16.64
C ASP A 252 -13.34 -14.67 15.40
N VAL A 253 -12.51 -15.71 15.56
CA VAL A 253 -11.88 -16.40 14.44
C VAL A 253 -12.80 -17.56 14.05
N PRO A 254 -13.29 -17.64 12.79
CA PRO A 254 -14.24 -18.67 12.40
C PRO A 254 -13.73 -20.09 12.62
N GLU A 255 -14.54 -20.93 13.25
CA GLU A 255 -14.27 -22.36 13.36
C GLU A 255 -14.42 -23.07 12.00
N GLY A 256 -13.60 -24.09 11.77
CA GLY A 256 -13.67 -24.92 10.56
C GLY A 256 -13.04 -24.30 9.29
N TYR A 257 -12.48 -23.10 9.38
CA TYR A 257 -11.67 -22.53 8.30
C TYR A 257 -10.31 -23.24 8.23
N ALA A 258 -9.83 -23.50 7.02
CA ALA A 258 -8.53 -24.14 6.82
C ALA A 258 -7.39 -23.15 7.09
N SER A 259 -6.28 -23.63 7.66
CA SER A 259 -5.08 -22.82 7.76
C SER A 259 -4.51 -22.54 6.36
N GLN A 260 -4.14 -21.30 6.08
CA GLN A 260 -3.49 -20.92 4.83
C GLN A 260 -2.00 -21.33 4.78
N GLY A 261 -1.44 -21.78 5.91
CA GLY A 261 -0.03 -22.14 6.06
C GLY A 261 0.87 -20.94 6.39
N GLY A 262 2.16 -21.21 6.62
CA GLY A 262 3.17 -20.19 6.84
C GLY A 262 3.57 -19.45 5.56
N ASN A 263 4.23 -18.31 5.72
CA ASN A 263 4.89 -17.60 4.62
C ASN A 263 6.39 -17.89 4.62
N ILE A 264 6.97 -18.01 3.44
CA ILE A 264 8.40 -18.04 3.21
C ILE A 264 8.98 -16.71 3.69
N ASP A 265 9.98 -16.79 4.55
CA ASP A 265 10.75 -15.62 4.98
C ASP A 265 11.59 -15.10 3.81
N THR A 266 11.25 -13.88 3.37
CA THR A 266 11.98 -13.13 2.34
C THR A 266 12.60 -11.85 2.91
N SER A 267 12.72 -11.74 4.24
CA SER A 267 13.28 -10.55 4.90
C SER A 267 14.72 -10.24 4.49
N GLU A 268 15.48 -11.26 4.08
CA GLU A 268 16.84 -11.14 3.54
C GLU A 268 16.87 -11.32 2.01
N MET A 269 17.92 -10.78 1.38
CA MET A 269 18.12 -10.91 -0.07
C MET A 269 18.30 -12.39 -0.46
N ILE A 270 17.41 -12.89 -1.31
CA ILE A 270 17.49 -14.20 -1.94
C ILE A 270 18.05 -14.01 -3.35
N ALA A 271 19.05 -14.80 -3.73
CA ALA A 271 19.50 -14.93 -5.12
C ALA A 271 19.63 -16.43 -5.46
N ARG A 272 19.13 -16.82 -6.65
CA ARG A 272 19.11 -18.21 -7.11
C ARG A 272 19.63 -18.28 -8.55
N ASP A 273 20.50 -19.24 -8.79
CA ASP A 273 20.88 -19.69 -10.13
C ASP A 273 19.88 -20.79 -10.53
N LEU A 274 19.15 -20.53 -11.61
CA LEU A 274 18.16 -21.44 -12.18
C LEU A 274 18.75 -22.28 -13.32
N GLY A 275 20.05 -22.16 -13.58
CA GLY A 275 20.78 -22.78 -14.67
C GLY A 275 20.68 -22.00 -15.97
N ASN A 276 21.53 -22.35 -16.94
CA ASN A 276 21.55 -21.77 -18.30
C ASN A 276 21.70 -20.24 -18.34
N GLY A 277 22.35 -19.65 -17.33
CA GLY A 277 22.54 -18.21 -17.21
C GLY A 277 21.26 -17.45 -16.82
N VAL A 278 20.33 -18.11 -16.13
CA VAL A 278 19.07 -17.53 -15.66
C VAL A 278 19.13 -17.42 -14.15
N TYR A 279 18.87 -16.22 -13.63
CA TYR A 279 18.95 -15.93 -12.20
C TYR A 279 17.67 -15.27 -11.72
N TYR A 280 17.34 -15.49 -10.46
CA TYR A 280 16.19 -14.88 -9.81
C TYR A 280 16.61 -14.33 -8.45
N ALA A 281 16.36 -13.04 -8.22
CA ALA A 281 16.78 -12.39 -6.99
C ALA A 281 15.72 -11.44 -6.45
N GLY A 282 15.63 -11.32 -5.14
CA GLY A 282 14.72 -10.39 -4.48
C GLY A 282 14.69 -10.50 -2.97
N GLN A 283 14.04 -9.51 -2.38
CA GLN A 283 13.88 -9.34 -0.94
C GLN A 283 12.49 -8.76 -0.68
N ASN A 284 11.89 -9.13 0.44
CA ASN A 284 10.50 -8.82 0.80
C ASN A 284 9.54 -9.23 -0.32
N ASN A 285 8.92 -8.26 -1.00
CA ASN A 285 7.99 -8.46 -2.12
C ASN A 285 8.53 -7.95 -3.46
N GLY A 286 9.84 -7.65 -3.57
CA GLY A 286 10.43 -7.10 -4.78
C GLY A 286 11.43 -8.04 -5.42
N PHE A 287 10.99 -8.85 -6.38
CA PHE A 287 11.82 -9.79 -7.12
C PHE A 287 12.01 -9.41 -8.60
N SER A 288 13.16 -9.82 -9.15
CA SER A 288 13.54 -9.67 -10.54
C SER A 288 14.13 -10.96 -11.09
N ILE A 289 13.90 -11.22 -12.38
CA ILE A 289 14.62 -12.24 -13.15
C ILE A 289 15.73 -11.57 -13.95
N PHE A 290 16.88 -12.23 -14.08
CA PHE A 290 18.02 -11.78 -14.86
C PHE A 290 18.47 -12.91 -15.79
N VAL A 291 18.75 -12.59 -17.05
CA VAL A 291 19.23 -13.54 -18.06
C VAL A 291 20.53 -13.04 -18.65
N ASP A 292 21.56 -13.88 -18.60
CA ASP A 292 22.90 -13.61 -19.12
C ASP A 292 22.89 -13.59 -20.66
N ALA A 293 23.09 -12.40 -21.22
CA ALA A 293 23.14 -12.14 -22.65
C ALA A 293 24.55 -12.20 -23.24
N GLY A 294 25.55 -12.64 -22.47
CA GLY A 294 26.96 -12.65 -22.87
C GLY A 294 27.73 -11.53 -22.18
N ASP A 295 27.64 -10.31 -22.71
CA ASP A 295 28.35 -9.12 -22.20
C ASP A 295 27.52 -8.30 -21.19
N HIS A 296 26.22 -8.54 -21.07
CA HIS A 296 25.31 -7.86 -20.15
C HIS A 296 24.19 -8.79 -19.65
N TYR A 297 23.38 -8.31 -18.70
CA TYR A 297 22.11 -8.93 -18.30
C TYR A 297 20.91 -8.27 -18.97
N VAL A 298 19.92 -9.08 -19.32
CA VAL A 298 18.53 -8.64 -19.60
C VAL A 298 17.70 -8.99 -18.37
N ALA A 299 17.00 -8.01 -17.78
CA ALA A 299 16.21 -8.21 -16.57
C ALA A 299 14.73 -7.86 -16.76
N ALA A 300 13.88 -8.40 -15.88
CA ALA A 300 12.48 -8.03 -15.73
C ALA A 300 12.11 -7.98 -14.24
N GLY A 301 11.09 -7.18 -13.90
CA GLY A 301 10.72 -6.84 -12.52
C GLY A 301 11.25 -5.47 -12.13
N GLY A 302 10.39 -4.60 -11.61
CA GLY A 302 10.68 -3.16 -11.52
C GLY A 302 10.42 -2.52 -10.16
N TYR A 303 10.47 -3.32 -9.10
CA TYR A 303 10.50 -2.81 -7.72
C TYR A 303 11.76 -1.96 -7.45
N PRO A 304 11.77 -1.10 -6.43
CA PRO A 304 13.01 -0.47 -5.95
C PRO A 304 14.08 -1.50 -5.53
N ALA A 305 15.32 -1.03 -5.32
CA ALA A 305 16.48 -1.83 -4.97
C ALA A 305 16.97 -2.79 -6.09
N LEU A 306 16.78 -2.41 -7.35
CA LEU A 306 17.30 -3.13 -8.52
C LEU A 306 18.83 -3.28 -8.50
N PRO A 307 19.65 -2.27 -8.13
CA PRO A 307 21.11 -2.43 -8.06
C PRO A 307 21.54 -3.49 -7.05
N ALA A 308 20.83 -3.60 -5.92
CA ALA A 308 21.12 -4.62 -4.90
C ALA A 308 20.82 -6.04 -5.43
N ARG A 309 19.70 -6.22 -6.15
CA ARG A 309 19.37 -7.49 -6.80
C ARG A 309 20.38 -7.86 -7.89
N LEU A 310 20.79 -6.90 -8.73
CA LEU A 310 21.81 -7.11 -9.76
C LEU A 310 23.14 -7.54 -9.12
N LYS A 311 23.56 -6.85 -8.06
CA LYS A 311 24.80 -7.18 -7.33
C LYS A 311 24.77 -8.60 -6.76
N ALA A 312 23.65 -9.01 -6.16
CA ALA A 312 23.51 -10.38 -5.65
C ALA A 312 23.62 -11.44 -6.77
N VAL A 313 23.11 -11.14 -7.96
CA VAL A 313 23.26 -12.01 -9.14
C VAL A 313 24.71 -12.02 -9.64
N GLN A 314 25.37 -10.87 -9.72
CA GLN A 314 26.78 -10.75 -10.11
C GLN A 314 27.71 -11.55 -9.19
N GLU A 315 27.50 -11.44 -7.87
CA GLU A 315 28.24 -12.21 -6.86
C GLU A 315 28.00 -13.72 -7.02
N LEU A 316 26.75 -14.13 -7.20
CA LEU A 316 26.39 -15.54 -7.40
C LEU A 316 26.98 -16.11 -8.70
N ALA A 317 26.99 -15.31 -9.78
CA ALA A 317 27.47 -15.69 -11.10
C ALA A 317 28.99 -15.50 -11.29
N GLY A 318 29.69 -14.92 -10.31
CA GLY A 318 31.12 -14.66 -10.35
C GLY A 318 31.56 -13.71 -11.47
N ASN A 319 30.78 -12.67 -11.76
CA ASN A 319 31.08 -11.67 -12.80
C ASN A 319 30.51 -10.29 -12.46
N ASP A 320 30.97 -9.24 -13.16
CA ASP A 320 30.51 -7.86 -12.98
C ASP A 320 29.75 -7.34 -14.22
N LYS A 321 29.03 -8.22 -14.93
CA LYS A 321 28.33 -7.83 -16.17
C LYS A 321 27.27 -6.75 -15.89
N PRO A 322 27.20 -5.67 -16.67
CA PRO A 322 26.23 -4.61 -16.46
C PRO A 322 24.79 -5.05 -16.79
N LEU A 323 23.81 -4.26 -16.34
CA LEU A 323 22.44 -4.37 -16.81
C LEU A 323 22.31 -3.64 -18.15
N GLY A 324 22.05 -4.36 -19.24
CA GLY A 324 21.90 -3.75 -20.57
C GLY A 324 20.46 -3.42 -20.93
N LYS A 325 19.49 -4.24 -20.47
CA LYS A 325 18.07 -4.05 -20.76
C LYS A 325 17.21 -4.35 -19.53
N GLN A 326 16.25 -3.47 -19.26
CA GLN A 326 15.18 -3.65 -18.28
C GLN A 326 13.84 -3.76 -19.02
N ILE A 327 13.23 -4.94 -18.97
CA ILE A 327 11.88 -5.16 -19.47
C ILE A 327 10.89 -4.63 -18.44
N VAL A 328 10.07 -3.67 -18.87
CA VAL A 328 8.97 -3.11 -18.07
C VAL A 328 7.72 -3.87 -18.44
N THR A 329 7.33 -4.81 -17.57
CA THR A 329 6.25 -5.76 -17.91
C THR A 329 4.90 -5.07 -18.06
N HIS A 330 4.64 -4.02 -17.28
CA HIS A 330 3.41 -3.22 -17.32
C HIS A 330 3.59 -1.88 -16.59
N HIS A 331 2.57 -1.02 -16.63
CA HIS A 331 2.62 0.38 -16.18
C HIS A 331 2.24 0.62 -14.72
N HIS A 332 2.02 -0.43 -13.91
CA HIS A 332 1.58 -0.25 -12.52
C HIS A 332 2.69 0.34 -11.67
N SER A 333 2.35 1.35 -10.87
CA SER A 333 3.31 2.23 -10.19
C SER A 333 4.31 1.51 -9.29
N ASP A 334 3.90 0.42 -8.64
CA ASP A 334 4.75 -0.43 -7.81
C ASP A 334 5.83 -1.19 -8.60
N HIS A 335 5.61 -1.42 -9.90
CA HIS A 335 6.58 -1.99 -10.84
C HIS A 335 7.43 -0.96 -11.56
N LEU A 336 7.23 0.33 -11.26
CA LEU A 336 8.04 1.39 -11.86
C LEU A 336 9.07 1.98 -10.89
N GLY A 337 9.05 1.56 -9.61
CA GLY A 337 9.90 2.12 -8.56
C GLY A 337 11.41 1.95 -8.80
N GLY A 338 11.83 0.94 -9.57
CA GLY A 338 13.22 0.68 -9.95
C GLY A 338 13.63 1.25 -11.30
N MET A 339 12.76 2.00 -12.01
CA MET A 339 13.07 2.46 -13.37
C MET A 339 14.11 3.56 -13.39
N ASN A 340 14.11 4.47 -12.41
CA ASN A 340 15.18 5.45 -12.26
C ASN A 340 16.53 4.77 -11.99
N GLU A 341 16.56 3.74 -11.14
CA GLU A 341 17.75 2.95 -10.86
C GLU A 341 18.25 2.21 -12.12
N ALA A 342 17.35 1.66 -12.94
CA ALA A 342 17.68 1.04 -14.22
C ALA A 342 18.31 2.04 -15.20
N ALA A 343 17.79 3.28 -15.26
CA ALA A 343 18.36 4.34 -16.08
C ALA A 343 19.78 4.71 -15.63
N GLU A 344 20.01 4.84 -14.32
CA GLU A 344 21.32 5.13 -13.71
C GLU A 344 22.33 4.00 -13.96
N LEU A 345 21.88 2.75 -14.01
CA LEU A 345 22.68 1.59 -14.41
C LEU A 345 22.98 1.55 -15.92
N GLY A 346 22.41 2.45 -16.72
CA GLY A 346 22.62 2.53 -18.17
C GLY A 346 21.74 1.60 -19.01
N ALA A 347 20.72 0.97 -18.43
CA ALA A 347 19.89 -0.02 -19.11
C ALA A 347 18.89 0.60 -20.10
N ASN A 348 18.70 0.01 -21.27
CA ASN A 348 17.58 0.35 -22.16
C ASN A 348 16.27 -0.22 -21.62
N PHE A 349 15.15 0.46 -21.89
CA PHE A 349 13.82 0.03 -21.49
C PHE A 349 13.16 -0.75 -22.62
N VAL A 350 12.77 -1.99 -22.36
CA VAL A 350 11.94 -2.78 -23.28
C VAL A 350 10.50 -2.70 -22.81
N THR A 351 9.61 -2.14 -23.62
CA THR A 351 8.20 -1.94 -23.23
C THR A 351 7.27 -1.77 -24.44
N VAL A 352 5.96 -1.54 -24.24
CA VAL A 352 5.03 -1.10 -25.29
C VAL A 352 4.84 0.43 -25.25
N ALA A 353 4.33 1.01 -26.33
CA ALA A 353 4.15 2.45 -26.45
C ALA A 353 3.31 3.04 -25.30
N ASP A 354 2.23 2.35 -24.90
CA ASP A 354 1.30 2.81 -23.86
C ASP A 354 1.97 2.95 -22.47
N HIS A 355 3.06 2.22 -22.22
CA HIS A 355 3.77 2.27 -20.95
C HIS A 355 4.89 3.31 -20.91
N VAL A 356 5.30 3.90 -22.05
CA VAL A 356 6.41 4.85 -22.10
C VAL A 356 6.13 6.08 -21.24
N GLY A 357 4.91 6.62 -21.31
CA GLY A 357 4.49 7.77 -20.50
C GLY A 357 4.63 7.52 -18.99
N PRO A 358 3.99 6.47 -18.45
CA PRO A 358 4.15 6.05 -17.06
C PRO A 358 5.61 5.81 -16.65
N VAL A 359 6.41 5.13 -17.47
CA VAL A 359 7.84 4.92 -17.18
C VAL A 359 8.57 6.25 -17.06
N ARG A 360 8.42 7.16 -18.04
CA ARG A 360 9.06 8.48 -18.04
C ARG A 360 8.71 9.32 -16.82
N ALA A 361 7.47 9.23 -16.33
CA ALA A 361 7.04 9.95 -15.15
C ALA A 361 7.81 9.56 -13.88
N THR A 362 8.49 8.41 -13.87
CA THR A 362 9.32 7.96 -12.73
C THR A 362 10.80 8.32 -12.85
N LEU A 363 11.25 8.81 -14.01
CA LEU A 363 12.67 9.09 -14.26
C LEU A 363 13.01 10.51 -13.81
N SER A 364 14.13 10.66 -13.10
CA SER A 364 14.61 11.97 -12.61
C SER A 364 15.26 12.84 -13.70
N GLY A 365 15.60 12.24 -14.85
CA GLY A 365 16.25 12.90 -15.97
C GLY A 365 15.56 12.64 -17.31
N ASP A 366 15.93 13.42 -18.33
CA ASP A 366 15.43 13.25 -19.68
C ASP A 366 16.09 12.04 -20.35
N VAL A 367 15.36 10.94 -20.42
CA VAL A 367 15.78 9.71 -21.12
C VAL A 367 15.18 9.71 -22.52
N GLY A 368 16.07 9.86 -23.51
CA GLY A 368 15.72 9.95 -24.94
C GLY A 368 14.93 8.75 -25.46
N ASP A 369 14.16 8.96 -26.53
CA ASP A 369 13.37 7.92 -27.20
C ASP A 369 14.23 6.72 -27.64
N ASP A 370 15.51 6.93 -27.95
CA ASP A 370 16.47 5.91 -28.37
C ASP A 370 16.79 4.87 -27.28
N ARG A 371 16.47 5.17 -26.01
CA ARG A 371 16.58 4.24 -24.88
C ARG A 371 15.36 3.35 -24.71
N PHE A 372 14.29 3.56 -25.48
CA PHE A 372 13.07 2.76 -25.45
C PHE A 372 12.98 1.83 -26.66
N GLU A 373 12.99 0.53 -26.39
CA GLU A 373 12.83 -0.53 -27.38
C GLU A 373 11.38 -1.04 -27.32
N LEU A 374 10.59 -0.65 -28.33
CA LEU A 374 9.16 -0.96 -28.37
C LEU A 374 8.88 -2.38 -28.85
N VAL A 375 8.09 -3.12 -28.07
CA VAL A 375 7.57 -4.44 -28.43
C VAL A 375 6.23 -4.28 -29.15
N ASN A 376 6.14 -4.79 -30.37
CA ASN A 376 4.91 -4.86 -31.15
C ASN A 376 4.46 -6.33 -31.26
N GLY A 377 3.68 -6.79 -30.28
CA GLY A 377 3.20 -8.17 -30.19
C GLY A 377 4.25 -9.17 -29.68
N ARG A 378 5.43 -9.26 -30.32
CA ARG A 378 6.52 -10.16 -29.89
C ARG A 378 7.90 -9.55 -30.14
N ALA A 379 8.84 -9.83 -29.25
CA ALA A 379 10.25 -9.51 -29.40
C ALA A 379 11.14 -10.64 -28.84
N SER A 380 12.40 -10.68 -29.27
CA SER A 380 13.38 -11.67 -28.85
C SER A 380 14.72 -11.01 -28.58
N TYR A 381 15.36 -11.37 -27.48
CA TYR A 381 16.62 -10.79 -27.02
C TYR A 381 17.63 -11.89 -26.69
N ALA A 382 18.91 -11.51 -26.63
CA ALA A 382 20.02 -12.40 -26.27
C ALA A 382 20.00 -13.70 -27.09
N ASP A 383 19.95 -13.58 -28.42
CA ASP A 383 19.91 -14.70 -29.36
C ASP A 383 18.79 -15.73 -29.09
N GLY A 384 17.63 -15.26 -28.62
CA GLY A 384 16.47 -16.11 -28.36
C GLY A 384 16.39 -16.67 -26.94
N LYS A 385 17.33 -16.31 -26.06
CA LYS A 385 17.27 -16.68 -24.64
C LYS A 385 16.10 -16.02 -23.90
N VAL A 386 15.67 -14.84 -24.34
CA VAL A 386 14.51 -14.14 -23.77
C VAL A 386 13.52 -13.82 -24.87
N GLN A 387 12.29 -14.28 -24.72
CA GLN A 387 11.15 -13.90 -25.55
C GLN A 387 10.23 -13.00 -24.74
N VAL A 388 9.77 -11.92 -25.37
CA VAL A 388 8.81 -11.00 -24.78
C VAL A 388 7.57 -11.01 -25.65
N ILE A 389 6.42 -11.31 -25.05
CA ILE A 389 5.14 -11.45 -25.76
C ILE A 389 4.14 -10.51 -25.11
N ASP A 390 3.56 -9.62 -25.90
CA ASP A 390 2.48 -8.75 -25.44
C ASP A 390 1.16 -9.54 -25.41
N ILE A 391 0.56 -9.64 -24.23
CA ILE A 391 -0.72 -10.30 -24.01
C ILE A 391 -1.67 -9.35 -23.25
N SER A 392 -2.96 -9.56 -23.44
CA SER A 392 -4.00 -8.79 -22.74
C SER A 392 -4.62 -9.63 -21.62
N THR A 393 -4.77 -9.04 -20.44
CA THR A 393 -5.41 -9.65 -19.27
C THR A 393 -6.31 -8.66 -18.56
N ALA A 394 -7.06 -9.11 -17.55
CA ALA A 394 -7.81 -8.20 -16.68
C ALA A 394 -6.88 -7.27 -15.85
N HIS A 395 -5.60 -7.62 -15.70
CA HIS A 395 -4.64 -6.81 -14.95
C HIS A 395 -4.07 -5.65 -15.76
N SER A 396 -3.74 -5.89 -17.02
CA SER A 396 -3.21 -4.91 -17.97
C SER A 396 -3.64 -5.27 -19.39
N GLU A 397 -4.10 -4.27 -20.14
CA GLU A 397 -4.43 -4.43 -21.56
C GLU A 397 -3.20 -4.83 -22.39
N HIS A 398 -2.04 -4.33 -21.98
CA HIS A 398 -0.72 -4.71 -22.47
C HIS A 398 0.10 -5.24 -21.30
N TYR A 399 0.32 -6.53 -21.24
CA TYR A 399 1.26 -7.15 -20.31
C TYR A 399 2.34 -7.86 -21.12
N LEU A 400 3.59 -7.45 -20.91
CA LEU A 400 4.74 -8.07 -21.53
C LEU A 400 5.15 -9.31 -20.73
N LEU A 401 4.66 -10.46 -21.21
CA LEU A 401 5.05 -11.78 -20.76
C LEU A 401 6.53 -12.03 -21.10
N VAL A 402 7.35 -12.26 -20.08
CA VAL A 402 8.77 -12.58 -20.26
C VAL A 402 8.95 -14.09 -20.14
N TYR A 403 9.34 -14.74 -21.25
CA TYR A 403 9.56 -16.16 -21.35
C TYR A 403 11.03 -16.48 -21.61
N VAL A 404 11.56 -17.46 -20.89
CA VAL A 404 12.93 -17.96 -21.00
C VAL A 404 12.88 -19.42 -21.46
N PRO A 405 13.07 -19.70 -22.77
CA PRO A 405 12.85 -21.03 -23.34
C PRO A 405 13.73 -22.13 -22.73
N SER A 406 14.99 -21.81 -22.42
CA SER A 406 15.96 -22.78 -21.86
C SER A 406 15.56 -23.32 -20.49
N ALA A 407 14.67 -22.63 -19.78
CA ALA A 407 14.17 -23.01 -18.46
C ALA A 407 12.66 -23.35 -18.46
N ASN A 408 11.99 -23.25 -19.61
CA ASN A 408 10.53 -23.27 -19.71
C ASN A 408 9.86 -22.38 -18.65
N LEU A 409 10.40 -21.17 -18.48
CA LEU A 409 10.07 -20.29 -17.36
C LEU A 409 9.43 -19.01 -17.86
N VAL A 410 8.31 -18.65 -17.24
CA VAL A 410 7.64 -17.36 -17.38
C VAL A 410 7.89 -16.54 -16.13
N PHE A 411 8.30 -15.29 -16.30
CA PHE A 411 8.23 -14.31 -15.22
C PHE A 411 6.83 -13.66 -15.24
N SER A 412 5.95 -14.09 -14.34
CA SER A 412 4.51 -13.75 -14.31
C SER A 412 4.20 -12.38 -13.71
N ALA A 413 5.21 -11.73 -13.11
CA ALA A 413 5.05 -10.51 -12.31
C ALA A 413 3.91 -10.66 -11.27
N ASP A 414 2.75 -10.04 -11.53
CA ASP A 414 1.60 -9.97 -10.61
C ASP A 414 0.56 -11.05 -10.83
N HIS A 415 0.58 -11.70 -11.98
CA HIS A 415 -0.52 -12.58 -12.38
C HIS A 415 -0.56 -13.87 -11.58
N PHE A 416 0.61 -14.39 -11.20
CA PHE A 416 0.71 -15.66 -10.52
C PHE A 416 1.99 -15.76 -9.68
N SER A 417 1.86 -15.46 -8.39
CA SER A 417 2.95 -15.52 -7.41
C SER A 417 2.39 -15.94 -6.04
N THR A 418 3.27 -16.41 -5.15
CA THR A 418 2.90 -16.65 -3.75
C THR A 418 4.13 -16.62 -2.85
N ASN A 419 3.91 -16.21 -1.60
CA ASN A 419 4.87 -16.36 -0.51
C ASN A 419 4.48 -17.50 0.43
N LEU A 420 3.40 -18.24 0.19
CA LEU A 420 3.05 -19.35 1.06
C LEU A 420 4.11 -20.46 0.97
N GLU A 421 4.49 -21.04 2.11
CA GLU A 421 5.39 -22.21 2.15
C GLU A 421 4.79 -23.39 1.40
N SER A 422 3.47 -23.59 1.59
CA SER A 422 2.66 -24.59 0.91
C SER A 422 1.28 -24.01 0.60
N GLY A 423 0.64 -24.45 -0.49
CA GLY A 423 -0.67 -23.93 -0.91
C GLY A 423 -0.59 -22.91 -2.06
N LEU A 424 -1.70 -22.69 -2.74
CA LEU A 424 -1.78 -21.86 -3.94
C LEU A 424 -2.31 -20.46 -3.61
N PRO A 425 -1.91 -19.43 -4.38
CA PRO A 425 -2.50 -18.12 -4.23
C PRO A 425 -4.02 -18.17 -4.54
N PRO A 426 -4.83 -17.31 -3.91
CA PRO A 426 -6.25 -17.21 -4.21
C PRO A 426 -6.45 -16.82 -5.68
N ALA A 427 -7.27 -17.58 -6.41
CA ALA A 427 -7.62 -17.22 -7.78
C ALA A 427 -8.47 -15.95 -7.84
N ASN A 428 -8.29 -15.22 -8.93
CA ASN A 428 -8.96 -13.97 -9.23
C ASN A 428 -9.05 -13.81 -10.76
N ASN A 429 -9.74 -12.78 -11.25
CA ASN A 429 -9.91 -12.55 -12.69
C ASN A 429 -8.57 -12.31 -13.41
N ASN A 430 -7.60 -11.67 -12.75
CA ASN A 430 -6.27 -11.42 -13.32
C ASN A 430 -5.59 -12.75 -13.64
N MET A 431 -5.62 -13.71 -12.70
CA MET A 431 -5.04 -15.04 -12.85
C MET A 431 -5.80 -15.90 -13.87
N ALA A 432 -7.13 -15.83 -13.89
CA ALA A 432 -7.96 -16.59 -14.83
C ALA A 432 -7.78 -16.13 -16.29
N THR A 433 -7.77 -14.81 -16.52
CA THR A 433 -7.49 -14.23 -17.84
C THR A 433 -6.05 -14.47 -18.27
N PHE A 434 -5.10 -14.42 -17.33
CA PHE A 434 -3.70 -14.80 -17.58
C PHE A 434 -3.57 -16.26 -18.04
N ARG A 435 -4.19 -17.22 -17.33
CA ARG A 435 -4.22 -18.62 -17.77
C ARG A 435 -4.74 -18.75 -19.19
N THR A 436 -5.86 -18.08 -19.50
CA THR A 436 -6.47 -18.13 -20.83
C THR A 436 -5.50 -17.64 -21.90
N ALA A 437 -4.80 -16.52 -21.64
CA ALA A 437 -3.80 -15.98 -22.54
C ALA A 437 -2.59 -16.91 -22.72
N ILE A 438 -2.09 -17.52 -21.63
CA ILE A 438 -0.97 -18.47 -21.67
C ILE A 438 -1.34 -19.74 -22.43
N GLU A 439 -2.51 -20.32 -22.18
CA GLU A 439 -2.96 -21.54 -22.86
C GLU A 439 -3.16 -21.30 -24.36
N ALA A 440 -3.57 -20.10 -24.76
CA ALA A 440 -3.67 -19.71 -26.17
C ALA A 440 -2.31 -19.60 -26.89
N LEU A 441 -1.20 -19.46 -26.15
CA LEU A 441 0.14 -19.40 -26.74
C LEU A 441 0.74 -20.79 -27.03
N ASP A 442 0.13 -21.87 -26.53
CA ASP A 442 0.55 -23.26 -26.73
C ASP A 442 2.03 -23.53 -26.39
N MET A 443 2.51 -23.00 -25.26
CA MET A 443 3.92 -23.03 -24.85
C MET A 443 4.32 -24.28 -24.05
N GLY A 444 3.44 -25.29 -23.97
CA GLY A 444 3.69 -26.54 -23.26
C GLY A 444 3.73 -26.40 -21.73
N ALA A 445 4.59 -27.19 -21.08
CA ALA A 445 4.78 -27.16 -19.63
C ALA A 445 5.61 -25.94 -19.23
N LEU A 446 5.10 -25.14 -18.30
CA LEU A 446 5.71 -23.89 -17.84
C LEU A 446 5.92 -23.88 -16.33
N ASN A 447 7.02 -23.25 -15.93
CA ASN A 447 7.27 -22.77 -14.58
C ASN A 447 7.00 -21.26 -14.51
N PHE A 448 6.66 -20.75 -13.33
CA PHE A 448 6.36 -19.35 -13.07
C PHE A 448 7.15 -18.84 -11.87
N LEU A 449 7.71 -17.64 -12.02
CA LEU A 449 8.24 -16.83 -10.93
C LEU A 449 7.63 -15.43 -11.02
N GLY A 450 7.17 -14.90 -9.89
CA GLY A 450 6.48 -13.61 -9.84
C GLY A 450 7.40 -12.46 -9.43
N ALA A 451 6.84 -11.25 -9.37
CA ALA A 451 7.52 -10.10 -8.77
C ALA A 451 7.34 -10.07 -7.24
N HIS A 452 6.22 -10.62 -6.73
CA HIS A 452 5.81 -10.54 -5.32
C HIS A 452 6.01 -11.82 -4.51
N GLY A 453 6.80 -12.78 -5.00
CA GLY A 453 7.07 -13.93 -4.15
C GLY A 453 8.14 -14.86 -4.63
N SER A 454 8.75 -15.56 -3.67
CA SER A 454 9.97 -16.30 -3.94
C SER A 454 9.72 -17.71 -4.51
N ARG A 455 8.50 -18.23 -4.45
CA ARG A 455 8.22 -19.62 -4.80
C ARG A 455 8.01 -19.80 -6.31
N MET A 456 8.67 -20.81 -6.88
CA MET A 456 8.40 -21.25 -8.25
C MET A 456 7.10 -22.06 -8.27
N LEU A 457 6.23 -21.76 -9.23
CA LEU A 457 4.96 -22.45 -9.46
C LEU A 457 4.94 -23.09 -10.84
N THR A 458 4.00 -23.99 -11.09
CA THR A 458 3.87 -24.70 -12.36
C THR A 458 2.59 -24.34 -13.10
N MET A 459 2.50 -24.73 -14.38
CA MET A 459 1.26 -24.62 -15.15
C MET A 459 0.11 -25.41 -14.51
N ASP A 460 0.40 -26.56 -13.90
CA ASP A 460 -0.63 -27.34 -13.20
C ASP A 460 -1.08 -26.65 -11.91
N ASP A 461 -0.20 -25.92 -11.23
CA ASP A 461 -0.59 -25.06 -10.11
C ASP A 461 -1.51 -23.92 -10.58
N LEU A 462 -1.21 -23.28 -11.70
CA LEU A 462 -2.06 -22.22 -12.27
C LEU A 462 -3.43 -22.77 -12.63
N ARG A 463 -3.49 -23.95 -13.26
CA ARG A 463 -4.74 -24.64 -13.56
C ARG A 463 -5.50 -24.97 -12.30
N LYS A 464 -4.87 -25.63 -11.33
CA LYS A 464 -5.48 -26.01 -10.06
C LYS A 464 -5.99 -24.81 -9.26
N ALA A 465 -5.28 -23.67 -9.29
CA ALA A 465 -5.73 -22.46 -8.62
C ALA A 465 -7.00 -21.89 -9.27
N THR A 466 -7.07 -21.91 -10.61
CA THR A 466 -8.13 -21.24 -11.39
C THR A 466 -9.26 -22.17 -11.84
N ASP A 467 -9.11 -23.49 -11.73
CA ASP A 467 -10.13 -24.47 -12.09
C ASP A 467 -11.38 -24.26 -11.24
N GLY A 468 -12.52 -24.03 -11.90
CA GLY A 468 -13.78 -23.74 -11.22
C GLY A 468 -13.86 -22.35 -10.59
N PHE A 469 -12.86 -21.48 -10.80
CA PHE A 469 -12.95 -20.09 -10.37
C PHE A 469 -14.17 -19.41 -11.01
N GLN A 470 -14.94 -18.73 -10.17
CA GLN A 470 -16.04 -17.87 -10.54
C GLN A 470 -15.97 -16.63 -9.66
N VAL A 471 -16.36 -15.48 -10.20
CA VAL A 471 -16.49 -14.27 -9.39
C VAL A 471 -17.54 -14.53 -8.31
N ALA A 472 -17.13 -14.42 -7.05
CA ALA A 472 -18.02 -14.70 -5.93
C ALA A 472 -19.09 -13.60 -5.80
N SER A 473 -20.31 -14.02 -5.49
CA SER A 473 -21.37 -13.14 -5.00
C SER A 473 -21.27 -12.98 -3.48
N CYS A 474 -22.01 -12.02 -2.93
CA CYS A 474 -22.12 -11.86 -1.47
C CYS A 474 -22.57 -13.18 -0.81
N PRO A 475 -21.78 -13.77 0.10
CA PRO A 475 -22.16 -15.00 0.77
C PRO A 475 -23.28 -14.75 1.80
N ALA A 476 -24.13 -15.76 2.01
CA ALA A 476 -25.19 -15.67 3.01
C ALA A 476 -24.62 -15.41 4.43
N GLY A 477 -25.28 -14.51 5.16
CA GLY A 477 -24.87 -14.12 6.52
C GLY A 477 -23.88 -12.96 6.60
N PHE A 478 -23.54 -12.32 5.48
CA PHE A 478 -22.67 -11.14 5.44
C PHE A 478 -23.43 -9.90 4.96
N ASP A 479 -23.85 -9.04 5.89
CA ASP A 479 -24.59 -7.82 5.57
C ASP A 479 -23.71 -6.74 4.93
N ILE A 480 -22.39 -6.81 5.12
CA ILE A 480 -21.43 -5.84 4.56
C ILE A 480 -21.48 -5.76 3.02
N CYS A 481 -21.90 -6.85 2.36
CA CYS A 481 -22.03 -6.95 0.91
C CYS A 481 -23.48 -7.00 0.43
N ALA A 482 -24.45 -6.83 1.33
CA ALA A 482 -25.85 -6.68 0.96
C ALA A 482 -26.13 -5.23 0.55
N ASP A 483 -26.86 -5.03 -0.55
CA ASP A 483 -27.29 -3.71 -1.03
C ASP A 483 -28.60 -3.24 -0.41
#